data_AF-A0A0A9BWD7-F1
#
_entry.id   AF-A0A0A9BWD7-F1
#
_cell.length_a   1.000
_cell.length_b   1.000
_cell.length_c   1.000
_cell.angle_alpha   90.00
_cell.angle_beta   90.00
_cell.angle_gamma   90.00
#
_symmetry.space_group_name_H-M   'P 1'
#
loop_
_entity.id
_entity.type
_entity.pdbx_description
1 polymer ?
#
loop_
_entity_poly.entity_id
_entity_poly.type
_entity_poly.pdbx_seq_one_letter_code
_entity_poly.pdbx_strand_id
1 'polypeptide(L)'
;MKIRVRDVSNNIACGWMEEHDLDHGIAFVKVTQFLDVCVVNLHHGLELLPHSNLVAIQLIDSGAMPVRGILNKDSSASEDGKNGKVLCKISKAGDGGPPFDGDGNFVGMNLFSDTGRCAFVQRSVIIEQLEQFEKRYKLRAQRELDRFRPVVICIGERQRRKEDYVLI
;
A
#
# COMPACT_ATOMS: atom_id res chain seq x y z
N MET A 1 14.04 -0.56 4.11
CA MET A 1 14.16 0.60 5.03
C MET A 1 13.33 0.33 6.28
N LYS A 2 13.81 0.64 7.50
CA LYS A 2 13.04 0.48 8.75
C LYS A 2 12.13 1.70 8.97
N ILE A 3 10.88 1.46 9.33
CA ILE A 3 9.85 2.48 9.59
C ILE A 3 9.28 2.24 10.99
N ARG A 4 8.97 3.32 11.72
CA ARG A 4 8.17 3.24 12.95
C ARG A 4 6.72 3.55 12.61
N VAL A 5 5.82 2.65 12.98
CA VAL A 5 4.38 2.81 12.79
C VAL A 5 3.75 3.09 14.14
N ARG A 6 2.84 4.05 14.20
CA ARG A 6 2.15 4.47 15.41
C ARG A 6 0.65 4.26 15.23
N ASP A 7 -0.02 3.67 16.21
CA ASP A 7 -1.49 3.59 16.23
C ASP A 7 -2.14 4.83 16.86
N VAL A 8 -3.48 4.87 16.89
CA VAL A 8 -4.24 5.98 17.47
C VAL A 8 -4.06 6.13 18.99
N SER A 9 -3.63 5.06 19.66
CA SER A 9 -3.32 5.00 21.10
C SER A 9 -1.85 5.34 21.39
N ASN A 10 -1.10 5.80 20.38
CA ASN A 10 0.32 6.14 20.44
C ASN A 10 1.25 4.94 20.74
N ASN A 11 0.77 3.70 20.58
CA ASN A 11 1.65 2.54 20.61
C ASN A 11 2.53 2.53 19.37
N ILE A 12 3.76 2.06 19.51
CA ILE A 12 4.75 2.06 18.42
C ILE A 12 5.10 0.63 18.04
N ALA A 13 4.97 0.34 16.75
CA ALA A 13 5.44 -0.89 16.13
C ALA A 13 6.61 -0.65 15.17
N CYS A 14 7.43 -1.68 15.00
CA CYS A 14 8.43 -1.75 13.94
C CYS A 14 7.80 -2.26 12.62
N GLY A 15 7.99 -1.48 11.57
CA GLY A 15 7.67 -1.86 10.19
C GLY A 15 8.87 -1.78 9.26
N TRP A 16 8.74 -2.39 8.10
CA TRP A 16 9.72 -2.37 7.02
C TRP A 16 9.03 -1.98 5.72
N MET A 17 9.62 -1.04 4.98
CA MET A 17 9.15 -0.74 3.62
C MET A 17 9.49 -1.92 2.72
N GLU A 18 8.46 -2.59 2.22
CA GLU A 18 8.57 -3.75 1.32
C GLU A 18 8.63 -3.29 -0.14
N GLU A 19 7.73 -2.39 -0.52
CA GLU A 19 7.67 -1.84 -1.87
C GLU A 19 7.13 -0.40 -1.85
N HIS A 20 7.39 0.34 -2.91
CA HIS A 20 6.86 1.69 -3.11
C HIS A 20 6.67 1.96 -4.60
N ASP A 21 5.71 2.82 -4.90
CA ASP A 21 5.42 3.37 -6.21
C ASP A 21 5.58 4.89 -6.11
N LEU A 22 6.64 5.41 -6.73
CA LEU A 22 6.95 6.83 -6.72
C LEU A 22 6.00 7.65 -7.60
N ASP A 23 5.44 7.03 -8.65
CA ASP A 23 4.57 7.71 -9.61
C ASP A 23 3.22 8.04 -8.95
N HIS A 24 2.72 7.13 -8.12
CA HIS A 24 1.48 7.32 -7.37
C HIS A 24 1.70 7.80 -5.93
N GLY A 25 2.94 7.89 -5.46
CA GLY A 25 3.27 8.27 -4.08
C GLY A 25 2.81 7.25 -3.02
N ILE A 26 2.80 5.96 -3.37
CA ILE A 26 2.32 4.88 -2.50
C ILE A 26 3.51 4.13 -1.91
N ALA A 27 3.45 3.77 -0.63
CA ALA A 27 4.42 2.88 0.00
C ALA A 27 3.71 1.75 0.76
N PHE A 28 4.16 0.52 0.54
CA PHE A 28 3.70 -0.66 1.25
C PHE A 28 4.65 -0.98 2.39
N VAL A 29 4.14 -0.91 3.62
CA VAL A 29 4.90 -1.14 4.85
C VAL A 29 4.40 -2.41 5.52
N LYS A 30 5.29 -3.39 5.69
CA LYS A 30 5.01 -4.58 6.48
C LYS A 30 5.27 -4.29 7.96
N VAL A 31 4.21 -4.34 8.76
CA VAL A 31 4.31 -4.23 10.22
C VAL A 31 4.53 -5.62 10.81
N THR A 32 5.53 -5.75 11.67
CA THR A 32 5.95 -7.06 12.21
C THR A 32 5.39 -7.36 13.60
N GLN A 33 4.78 -6.36 14.23
CA GLN A 33 4.16 -6.45 15.56
C GLN A 33 2.66 -6.21 15.43
N PHE A 34 1.88 -6.86 16.28
CA PHE A 34 0.45 -6.63 16.33
C PHE A 34 0.16 -5.24 16.86
N LEU A 35 -0.62 -4.49 16.09
CA LEU A 35 -1.25 -3.25 16.51
C LEU A 35 -2.76 -3.50 16.53
N ASP A 36 -3.46 -2.89 17.47
CA ASP A 36 -4.93 -2.88 17.48
C ASP A 36 -5.41 -1.86 16.44
N VAL A 37 -5.61 -2.33 15.21
CA VAL A 37 -5.87 -1.49 14.04
C VAL A 37 -7.26 -1.74 13.47
N CYS A 38 -7.93 -0.65 13.08
CA CYS A 38 -9.12 -0.73 12.24
C CYS A 38 -8.71 -0.99 10.79
N VAL A 39 -9.08 -2.16 10.28
CA VAL A 39 -8.85 -2.51 8.87
C VAL A 39 -9.96 -1.92 8.01
N VAL A 40 -9.59 -1.26 6.91
CA VAL A 40 -10.55 -0.71 5.96
C VAL A 40 -10.97 -1.76 4.93
N ASN A 41 -12.24 -1.73 4.52
CA ASN A 41 -12.73 -2.58 3.44
C ASN A 41 -12.38 -1.96 2.07
N LEU A 42 -11.61 -2.69 1.26
CA LEU A 42 -11.20 -2.25 -0.07
C LEU A 42 -12.21 -2.63 -1.18
N HIS A 43 -13.07 -3.63 -0.97
CA HIS A 43 -13.93 -4.19 -2.02
C HIS A 43 -15.32 -3.54 -2.12
N HIS A 44 -15.47 -2.32 -1.65
CA HIS A 44 -16.74 -1.59 -1.79
C HIS A 44 -16.93 -1.13 -3.25
N GLY A 45 -18.05 -1.46 -3.89
CA GLY A 45 -18.29 -1.25 -5.32
C GLY A 45 -18.78 0.15 -5.75
N LEU A 46 -18.62 1.19 -4.93
CA LEU A 46 -19.10 2.53 -5.26
C LEU A 46 -17.96 3.40 -5.78
N GLU A 47 -18.18 4.01 -6.95
CA GLU A 47 -17.39 5.13 -7.44
C GLU A 47 -17.83 6.42 -6.72
N LEU A 48 -16.85 7.24 -6.35
CA LEU A 48 -17.13 8.52 -5.70
C LEU A 48 -17.79 9.50 -6.67
N LEU A 49 -18.97 10.01 -6.28
CA LEU A 49 -19.67 11.04 -7.06
C LEU A 49 -19.05 12.43 -6.83
N PRO A 50 -19.02 13.31 -7.84
CA PRO A 50 -18.65 14.71 -7.64
C PRO A 50 -19.49 15.37 -6.53
N HIS A 51 -18.88 16.27 -5.76
CA HIS A 51 -19.51 16.97 -4.62
C HIS A 51 -19.85 16.08 -3.42
N SER A 52 -19.33 14.84 -3.36
CA SER A 52 -19.46 14.00 -2.18
C SER A 52 -18.76 14.61 -0.97
N ASN A 53 -19.41 14.49 0.20
CA ASN A 53 -18.79 14.83 1.48
C ASN A 53 -17.73 13.77 1.81
N LEU A 54 -16.56 14.24 2.22
CA LEU A 54 -15.44 13.41 2.62
C LEU A 54 -14.99 13.76 4.04
N VAL A 55 -14.50 12.75 4.76
CA VAL A 55 -13.87 12.89 6.06
C VAL A 55 -12.49 12.25 5.98
N ALA A 56 -11.45 13.08 6.00
CA ALA A 56 -10.07 12.64 6.11
C ALA A 56 -9.66 12.48 7.57
N ILE A 57 -8.95 11.42 7.90
CA ILE A 57 -8.36 11.23 9.24
C ILE A 57 -6.88 11.61 9.20
N GLN A 58 -6.46 12.45 10.13
CA GLN A 58 -5.06 12.83 10.33
C GLN A 58 -4.59 12.37 11.70
N LEU A 59 -3.37 11.85 11.81
CA LEU A 59 -2.81 11.47 13.09
C LEU A 59 -1.89 12.59 13.59
N ILE A 60 -2.34 13.34 14.59
CA ILE A 60 -1.56 14.39 15.24
C ILE A 60 -1.10 13.93 16.63
N ASP A 61 -0.31 14.74 17.33
CA ASP A 61 0.24 14.37 18.65
C ASP A 61 -0.84 14.12 19.70
N SER A 62 -2.02 14.76 19.57
CA SER A 62 -3.17 14.51 20.44
C SER A 62 -4.06 13.34 19.99
N GLY A 63 -3.66 12.59 18.95
CA GLY A 63 -4.39 11.43 18.43
C GLY A 63 -5.00 11.67 17.04
N ALA A 64 -5.99 10.84 16.69
CA ALA A 64 -6.68 10.92 15.40
C ALA A 64 -7.66 12.11 15.35
N MET A 65 -7.52 12.95 14.34
CA MET A 65 -8.38 14.10 14.09
C MET A 65 -9.08 14.00 12.74
N PRO A 66 -10.43 13.97 12.72
CA PRO A 66 -11.18 14.02 11.49
C PRO A 66 -11.22 15.44 10.92
N VAL A 67 -11.04 15.58 9.61
CA VAL A 67 -11.16 16.82 8.85
C VAL A 67 -12.14 16.61 7.70
N ARG A 68 -13.17 17.45 7.65
CA ARG A 68 -14.18 17.41 6.62
C ARG A 68 -13.70 18.12 5.36
N GLY A 69 -14.11 17.60 4.21
CA GLY A 69 -13.90 18.21 2.90
C GLY A 69 -14.97 17.80 1.91
N ILE A 70 -14.91 18.39 0.72
CA ILE A 70 -15.80 18.08 -0.39
C ILE A 70 -14.95 17.65 -1.57
N LEU A 71 -15.36 16.56 -2.22
CA LEU A 71 -14.75 16.11 -3.46
C LEU A 71 -15.15 17.05 -4.59
N ASN A 72 -14.19 17.71 -5.23
CA ASN A 72 -14.46 18.53 -6.40
C ASN A 72 -13.73 17.96 -7.60
N LYS A 73 -14.47 17.29 -8.49
CA LYS A 73 -13.91 16.76 -9.74
C LYS A 73 -13.89 17.89 -10.78
N ASP A 74 -12.95 18.83 -10.64
CA ASP A 74 -12.73 19.84 -11.68
C ASP A 74 -12.38 19.11 -12.99
N SER A 75 -13.19 19.27 -14.03
CA SER A 75 -13.03 18.65 -15.35
C SER A 75 -11.87 19.23 -16.18
N SER A 76 -11.05 20.11 -15.60
CA SER A 76 -9.91 20.72 -16.31
C SER A 76 -8.63 19.90 -16.09
N ALA A 77 -8.42 18.94 -16.99
CA ALA A 77 -7.14 18.46 -17.49
C ALA A 77 -5.97 18.41 -16.48
N SER A 78 -5.93 17.35 -15.68
CA SER A 78 -4.68 16.66 -15.40
C SER A 78 -4.62 15.52 -16.41
N GLU A 79 -3.57 15.45 -17.23
CA GLU A 79 -3.40 14.41 -18.27
C GLU A 79 -3.30 12.98 -17.70
N ASP A 80 -3.24 12.83 -16.37
CA ASP A 80 -3.37 11.56 -15.67
C ASP A 80 -4.64 11.58 -14.81
N GLY A 81 -5.75 11.06 -15.33
CA GLY A 81 -7.09 11.05 -14.71
C GLY A 81 -7.22 10.23 -13.42
N LYS A 82 -6.10 9.94 -12.74
CA LYS A 82 -6.00 9.04 -11.59
C LYS A 82 -6.15 9.73 -10.24
N ASN A 83 -5.92 11.04 -10.18
CA ASN A 83 -5.95 11.81 -8.93
C ASN A 83 -7.20 12.69 -8.87
N GLY A 84 -8.10 12.40 -7.92
CA GLY A 84 -9.25 13.26 -7.64
C GLY A 84 -8.80 14.49 -6.83
N LYS A 85 -9.35 15.66 -7.14
CA LYS A 85 -9.05 16.89 -6.41
C LYS A 85 -10.04 17.05 -5.26
N VAL A 86 -9.54 17.18 -4.03
CA VAL A 86 -10.37 17.31 -2.83
C VAL A 86 -10.09 18.65 -2.17
N LEU A 87 -11.14 19.37 -1.78
CA LEU A 87 -11.02 20.66 -1.11
C LEU A 87 -10.96 20.49 0.42
N CYS A 88 -10.31 19.44 0.93
CA CYS A 88 -9.98 19.34 2.36
C CYS A 88 -8.65 20.06 2.61
N LYS A 89 -8.60 20.89 3.65
CA LYS A 89 -7.35 21.45 4.16
C LYS A 89 -6.74 20.47 5.15
N ILE A 90 -5.99 19.50 4.64
CA ILE A 90 -5.17 18.63 5.49
C ILE A 90 -3.83 19.29 5.79
N SER A 91 -3.27 18.95 6.94
CA SER A 91 -1.89 19.25 7.29
C SER A 91 -0.95 18.18 6.72
N LYS A 92 0.35 18.39 6.84
CA LYS A 92 1.36 17.37 6.53
C LYS A 92 1.17 16.06 7.32
N ALA A 93 0.57 16.14 8.52
CA ALA A 93 0.25 14.96 9.33
C ALA A 93 -0.92 14.12 8.76
N GLY A 94 -1.65 14.66 7.80
CA GLY A 94 -2.71 13.96 7.08
C GLY A 94 -2.23 13.25 5.81
N ASP A 95 -0.98 13.45 5.40
CA ASP A 95 -0.40 12.81 4.22
C ASP A 95 -0.35 11.29 4.39
N GLY A 96 -0.75 10.55 3.36
CA GLY A 96 -0.91 9.10 3.44
C GLY A 96 -2.11 8.62 4.27
N GLY A 97 -2.87 9.52 4.90
CA GLY A 97 -4.03 9.19 5.72
C GLY A 97 -5.27 8.79 4.89
N PRO A 98 -6.21 8.01 5.45
CA PRO A 98 -7.42 7.59 4.74
C PRO A 98 -8.52 8.67 4.76
N PRO A 99 -9.06 9.06 3.60
CA PRO A 99 -10.38 9.65 3.47
C PRO A 99 -11.50 8.59 3.43
N PHE A 100 -12.66 9.00 3.96
CA PHE A 100 -13.92 8.25 3.96
C PHE A 100 -15.05 9.09 3.37
N ASP A 101 -16.03 8.45 2.73
CA ASP A 101 -17.27 9.13 2.30
C ASP A 101 -18.26 9.31 3.47
N GLY A 102 -19.43 9.88 3.16
CA GLY A 102 -20.49 10.10 4.15
C GLY A 102 -21.04 8.82 4.80
N ASP A 103 -20.86 7.68 4.14
CA ASP A 103 -21.31 6.36 4.63
C ASP A 103 -20.18 5.61 5.37
N GLY A 104 -19.00 6.21 5.48
CA GLY A 104 -17.85 5.61 6.14
C GLY A 104 -17.06 4.63 5.26
N ASN A 105 -17.30 4.62 3.94
CA ASN A 105 -16.52 3.78 3.04
C ASN A 105 -15.16 4.41 2.77
N PHE A 106 -14.12 3.57 2.73
CA PHE A 106 -12.79 3.99 2.34
C PHE A 106 -12.76 4.40 0.87
N VAL A 107 -12.19 5.57 0.59
CA VAL A 107 -12.20 6.15 -0.76
C VAL A 107 -10.83 6.27 -1.39
N GLY A 108 -9.75 6.21 -0.61
CA GLY A 108 -8.39 6.35 -1.13
C GLY A 108 -7.38 6.80 -0.07
N MET A 109 -6.35 7.51 -0.49
CA MET A 109 -5.24 7.96 0.36
C MET A 109 -4.90 9.41 0.08
N ASN A 110 -4.86 10.24 1.12
CA ASN A 110 -4.55 11.66 1.02
C ASN A 110 -3.12 11.91 0.50
N LEU A 111 -2.98 12.93 -0.36
CA LEU A 111 -1.71 13.48 -0.80
C LEU A 111 -1.62 14.96 -0.41
N PHE A 112 -0.70 15.26 0.50
CA PHE A 112 -0.43 16.63 0.90
C PHE A 112 0.37 17.38 -0.18
N SER A 113 -0.03 18.62 -0.46
CA SER A 113 0.70 19.54 -1.33
C SER A 113 0.85 20.89 -0.65
N ASP A 114 2.03 21.51 -0.79
CA ASP A 114 2.34 22.84 -0.25
C ASP A 114 1.44 23.96 -0.82
N THR A 115 0.68 23.67 -1.88
CA THR A 115 -0.31 24.60 -2.46
C THR A 115 -1.59 24.76 -1.61
N GLY A 116 -1.72 24.02 -0.50
CA GLY A 116 -2.89 24.05 0.39
C GLY A 116 -4.14 23.40 -0.22
N ARG A 117 -4.00 22.75 -1.38
CA ARG A 117 -5.01 21.88 -2.00
C ARG A 117 -4.61 20.43 -1.74
N CYS A 118 -5.58 19.59 -1.41
CA CYS A 118 -5.34 18.16 -1.23
C CYS A 118 -5.71 17.41 -2.51
N ALA A 119 -4.82 16.56 -2.99
CA ALA A 119 -5.20 15.49 -3.89
C ALA A 119 -5.39 14.21 -3.07
N PHE A 120 -5.97 13.19 -3.67
CA PHE A 120 -5.91 11.86 -3.10
C PHE A 120 -5.70 10.84 -4.21
N VAL A 121 -4.97 9.78 -3.87
CA VAL A 121 -4.89 8.56 -4.66
C VAL A 121 -6.22 7.83 -4.48
N GLN A 122 -6.92 7.57 -5.57
CA GLN A 122 -8.19 6.84 -5.51
C GLN A 122 -7.99 5.40 -5.06
N ARG A 123 -8.99 4.83 -4.36
CA ARG A 123 -8.99 3.43 -3.93
C ARG A 123 -8.69 2.46 -5.07
N SER A 124 -9.23 2.68 -6.27
CA SER A 124 -8.98 1.82 -7.44
C SER A 124 -7.49 1.68 -7.74
N VAL A 125 -6.75 2.79 -7.76
CA VAL A 125 -5.29 2.80 -7.98
C VAL A 125 -4.57 2.02 -6.88
N ILE A 126 -4.99 2.17 -5.61
CA ILE A 126 -4.39 1.43 -4.49
C ILE A 126 -4.62 -0.08 -4.65
N ILE A 127 -5.81 -0.50 -5.05
CA ILE A 127 -6.13 -1.92 -5.30
C ILE A 127 -5.28 -2.47 -6.45
N GLU A 128 -5.20 -1.76 -7.57
CA GLU A 128 -4.38 -2.17 -8.71
C GLU A 128 -2.91 -2.36 -8.31
N GLN A 129 -2.37 -1.45 -7.49
CA GLN A 129 -1.00 -1.54 -7.00
C GLN A 129 -0.80 -2.70 -6.01
N LEU A 130 -1.77 -2.97 -5.15
CA LEU A 130 -1.75 -4.14 -4.26
C LEU A 130 -1.74 -5.46 -5.04
N GLU A 131 -2.57 -5.58 -6.08
CA GLU A 131 -2.61 -6.77 -6.93
C GLU A 131 -1.29 -6.97 -7.68
N GLN A 132 -0.69 -5.89 -8.19
CA GLN A 132 0.62 -5.94 -8.83
C GLN A 132 1.71 -6.35 -7.85
N PHE A 133 1.70 -5.80 -6.64
CA PHE A 133 2.63 -6.18 -5.58
C PHE A 133 2.51 -7.67 -5.24
N GLU A 134 1.29 -8.19 -5.08
CA GLU A 134 1.06 -9.60 -4.78
C GLU A 134 1.61 -10.52 -5.89
N LYS A 135 1.40 -10.14 -7.16
CA LYS A 135 1.99 -10.85 -8.31
C LYS A 135 3.52 -10.83 -8.26
N ARG A 136 4.13 -9.67 -8.03
CA ARG A 136 5.60 -9.54 -7.90
C ARG A 136 6.15 -10.36 -6.73
N TYR A 137 5.46 -10.36 -5.60
CA TYR A 137 5.82 -11.12 -4.42
C TYR A 137 5.84 -12.63 -4.70
N LYS A 138 4.76 -13.17 -5.29
CA LYS A 138 4.67 -14.59 -5.68
C LYS A 138 5.77 -14.99 -6.67
N LEU A 139 6.07 -14.15 -7.66
CA LEU A 139 7.16 -14.40 -8.62
C LEU A 139 8.53 -14.44 -7.95
N ARG A 140 8.81 -13.54 -7.01
CA ARG A 140 10.07 -13.54 -6.25
C ARG A 140 10.18 -14.81 -5.40
N ALA A 141 9.13 -15.18 -4.67
CA ALA A 141 9.09 -16.40 -3.87
C ALA A 141 9.33 -17.66 -4.70
N GLN A 142 8.70 -17.75 -5.89
CA GLN A 142 8.90 -18.88 -6.81
C GLN A 142 10.36 -18.96 -7.30
N ARG A 143 10.97 -17.83 -7.67
CA ARG A 143 12.38 -17.80 -8.10
C ARG A 143 13.33 -18.25 -7.00
N GLU A 144 13.05 -17.92 -5.73
CA GLU A 144 13.83 -18.46 -4.62
C GLU A 144 13.71 -19.97 -4.54
N LEU A 145 12.49 -20.51 -4.58
CA LEU A 145 12.28 -21.96 -4.56
C LEU A 145 12.98 -22.66 -5.72
N ASP A 146 12.94 -22.08 -6.92
CA ASP A 146 13.59 -22.64 -8.10
C ASP A 146 15.13 -22.59 -8.03
N ARG A 147 15.71 -21.60 -7.34
CA ARG A 147 17.16 -21.57 -7.05
C ARG A 147 17.62 -22.74 -6.18
N PHE A 148 16.75 -23.25 -5.32
CA PHE A 148 17.04 -24.39 -4.45
C PHE A 148 16.58 -25.73 -5.04
N ARG A 149 15.98 -25.74 -6.25
CA ARG A 149 15.68 -27.01 -6.93
C ARG A 149 17.00 -27.64 -7.41
N PRO A 150 17.27 -28.92 -7.10
CA PRO A 150 18.41 -29.62 -7.66
C PRO A 150 18.35 -29.59 -9.18
N VAL A 151 19.39 -29.07 -9.82
CA VAL A 151 19.60 -29.29 -11.25
C VAL A 151 19.93 -30.76 -11.40
N VAL A 152 18.99 -31.56 -11.92
CA VAL A 152 19.28 -32.94 -12.32
C VAL A 152 20.16 -32.86 -13.55
N ILE A 153 21.49 -32.91 -13.33
CA ILE A 153 22.44 -33.10 -14.41
C ILE A 153 22.35 -34.58 -14.79
N CYS A 154 21.63 -34.88 -15.88
CA CYS A 154 21.69 -36.19 -16.51
C CYS A 154 23.09 -36.36 -17.09
N ILE A 155 24.01 -36.91 -16.30
CA ILE A 155 25.29 -37.38 -16.80
C ILE A 155 24.97 -38.62 -17.64
N GLY A 156 24.99 -38.46 -18.97
CA GLY A 156 24.81 -39.58 -19.89
C GLY A 156 25.74 -40.72 -19.52
N GLU A 157 25.20 -41.94 -19.53
CA GLU A 157 25.83 -43.15 -19.01
C GLU A 157 27.28 -43.29 -19.50
N ARG A 158 28.24 -42.91 -18.65
CA ARG A 158 29.63 -43.35 -18.77
C ARG A 158 29.84 -44.41 -17.70
N GLN A 159 30.18 -45.62 -18.16
CA GLN A 159 30.40 -46.83 -17.39
C GLN A 159 30.77 -46.59 -15.92
N ARG A 160 29.94 -47.12 -15.01
CA ARG A 160 30.26 -47.30 -13.60
C ARG A 160 31.59 -48.05 -13.46
N ARG A 161 32.63 -47.39 -12.96
CA ARG A 161 33.58 -48.04 -12.04
C ARG A 161 33.17 -47.65 -10.63
N LYS A 162 32.97 -48.68 -9.82
CA LYS A 162 32.72 -48.63 -8.37
C LYS A 162 33.80 -47.80 -7.71
N GLU A 163 33.41 -46.90 -6.81
CA GLU A 163 34.12 -46.67 -5.55
C GLU A 163 33.14 -46.03 -4.57
N ASP A 164 33.17 -46.60 -3.37
CA ASP A 164 32.29 -46.38 -2.22
C ASP A 164 32.40 -44.94 -1.68
N TYR A 165 31.37 -44.42 -1.00
CA TYR A 165 31.49 -43.84 0.35
C TYR A 165 30.11 -43.71 1.01
N VAL A 166 30.08 -44.10 2.29
CA VAL A 166 29.00 -44.00 3.28
C VAL A 166 28.88 -42.56 3.79
N LEU A 167 27.66 -42.09 4.08
CA LEU A 167 27.46 -40.88 4.91
C LEU A 167 26.82 -41.26 6.25
N ILE A 168 27.41 -40.75 7.33
CA ILE A 168 26.82 -40.60 8.67
C ILE A 168 26.09 -39.25 8.68
#